data_AF-A0A091F3I3-F1
#
_entry.id   AF-A0A091F3I3-F1
#
_cell.length_a   1.000
_cell.length_b   1.000
_cell.length_c   1.000
_cell.angle_alpha   90.00
_cell.angle_beta   90.00
_cell.angle_gamma   90.00
#
_symmetry.space_group_name_H-M   'P 1'
#
loop_
_entity.id
_entity.type
_entity.pdbx_description
1 polymer ?
#
loop_
_entity_poly.entity_id
_entity_poly.type
_entity_poly.pdbx_seq_one_letter_code
_entity_poly.pdbx_strand_id
1 'polypeptide(L)'
;RYNPENLATLERYVETQAKENAYDLEANLAVLKLYQFNPAFFQTGVTAQILLKALTNLPHTDFTLCKCMIDQAHQEERPIRQILYLGELLETCHFQSFWQALDENMELLEGITGFEDSVRK
;
A
#
# COMPACT_ATOMS: atom_id res chain seq x y z
N ARG A 1 -9.74 19.37 7.70
CA ARG A 1 -9.75 17.95 7.24
C ARG A 1 -8.94 17.75 5.96
N TYR A 2 -8.83 18.76 5.07
CA TYR A 2 -7.98 18.71 3.87
C TYR A 2 -6.78 19.68 3.91
N ASN A 3 -6.20 19.92 5.10
CA ASN A 3 -5.02 20.77 5.19
C ASN A 3 -3.78 19.93 4.82
N PRO A 4 -2.94 20.39 3.88
CA PRO A 4 -1.70 19.70 3.52
C PRO A 4 -0.73 19.57 4.71
N GLU A 5 -0.86 20.40 5.76
CA GLU A 5 -0.11 20.24 7.01
C GLU A 5 -0.42 18.93 7.75
N ASN A 6 -1.63 18.38 7.59
CA ASN A 6 -1.98 17.09 8.19
C ASN A 6 -1.34 15.92 7.43
N LEU A 7 -0.97 16.12 6.16
CA LEU A 7 -0.42 15.07 5.31
C LEU A 7 0.87 14.52 5.92
N ALA A 8 1.80 15.39 6.32
CA ALA A 8 3.05 14.98 6.95
C ALA A 8 2.84 14.18 8.24
N THR A 9 1.76 14.46 8.98
CA THR A 9 1.42 13.70 10.20
C THR A 9 0.85 12.33 9.82
N LEU A 10 0.00 12.26 8.80
CA LEU A 10 -0.58 11.01 8.31
C LEU A 10 0.46 10.12 7.65
N GLU A 11 1.40 10.67 6.88
CA GLU A 11 2.52 9.94 6.29
C GLU A 11 3.37 9.27 7.37
N ARG A 12 3.74 10.01 8.42
CA ARG A 12 4.43 9.44 9.59
C ARG A 12 3.62 8.36 10.29
N TYR A 13 2.30 8.52 10.33
CA TYR A 13 1.41 7.52 10.90
C TYR A 13 1.40 6.23 10.04
N VAL A 14 1.41 6.33 8.72
CA VAL A 14 1.58 5.18 7.80
C VAL A 14 2.91 4.47 8.06
N GLU A 15 4.01 5.21 8.20
CA GLU A 15 5.31 4.60 8.55
C GLU A 15 5.26 3.88 9.90
N THR A 16 4.55 4.44 10.88
CA THR A 16 4.38 3.83 12.21
C THR A 16 3.56 2.54 12.09
N GLN A 17 2.49 2.53 11.30
CA GLN A 17 1.70 1.33 10.99
C GLN A 17 2.55 0.22 10.35
N ALA A 18 3.48 0.58 9.46
CA ALA A 18 4.41 -0.37 8.85
C ALA A 18 5.37 -0.99 9.88
N LYS A 19 5.92 -0.17 10.79
CA LYS A 19 6.87 -0.60 11.82
C LYS A 19 6.23 -1.40 12.95
N GLU A 20 5.08 -0.95 13.45
CA GLU A 20 4.39 -1.56 14.60
C GLU A 20 3.43 -2.69 14.20
N ASN A 21 3.35 -3.01 12.92
CA ASN A 21 2.36 -3.92 12.35
C ASN A 21 0.90 -3.55 12.71
N ALA A 22 0.62 -2.25 12.87
CA ALA A 22 -0.74 -1.73 13.02
C ALA A 22 -1.40 -1.51 11.66
N TYR A 23 -2.72 -1.38 11.62
CA TYR A 23 -3.45 -1.13 10.39
C TYR A 23 -4.68 -0.25 10.64
N ASP A 24 -4.75 0.86 9.93
CA ASP A 24 -5.83 1.85 9.99
C ASP A 24 -6.23 2.27 8.57
N LEU A 25 -7.28 1.65 8.06
CA LEU A 25 -7.78 1.91 6.71
C LEU A 25 -8.26 3.36 6.53
N GLU A 26 -8.90 3.95 7.53
CA GLU A 26 -9.43 5.33 7.40
C GLU A 26 -8.29 6.33 7.23
N ALA A 27 -7.20 6.18 7.99
CA ALA A 27 -6.02 7.02 7.83
C ALA A 27 -5.36 6.82 6.46
N ASN A 28 -5.24 5.57 6.01
CA ASN A 28 -4.65 5.23 4.71
C ASN A 28 -5.45 5.82 3.55
N LEU A 29 -6.78 5.67 3.56
CA LEU A 29 -7.66 6.26 2.56
C LEU A 29 -7.63 7.80 2.62
N ALA A 30 -7.48 8.40 3.80
CA ALA A 30 -7.33 9.85 3.93
C ALA A 30 -6.06 10.36 3.24
N VAL A 31 -4.93 9.65 3.36
CA VAL A 31 -3.68 9.99 2.66
C VAL A 31 -3.87 9.90 1.14
N LEU A 32 -4.37 8.79 0.63
CA LEU A 32 -4.59 8.61 -0.81
C LEU A 32 -5.55 9.66 -1.37
N LYS A 33 -6.62 9.98 -0.63
CA LYS A 33 -7.57 11.03 -0.99
C LYS A 33 -6.92 12.41 -1.02
N LEU A 34 -6.03 12.73 -0.08
CA LEU A 34 -5.29 13.99 -0.08
C LEU A 34 -4.35 14.10 -1.29
N TYR A 35 -3.71 13.00 -1.69
CA TYR A 35 -2.90 12.95 -2.90
C TYR A 35 -3.73 13.16 -4.17
N GLN A 36 -4.93 12.57 -4.26
CA GLN A 36 -5.84 12.82 -5.38
C GLN A 36 -6.20 14.31 -5.52
N PHE A 37 -6.48 14.99 -4.40
CA PHE A 37 -6.77 16.43 -4.42
C PHE A 37 -5.54 17.29 -4.66
N ASN A 38 -4.34 16.82 -4.30
CA ASN A 38 -3.10 17.58 -4.40
C ASN A 38 -1.97 16.71 -4.98
N PRO A 39 -1.93 16.51 -6.32
CA PRO A 39 -0.95 15.64 -6.96
C PRO A 39 0.51 16.05 -6.69
N ALA A 40 0.77 17.34 -6.42
CA ALA A 40 2.10 17.86 -6.09
C ALA A 40 2.70 17.27 -4.82
N PHE A 41 1.88 16.70 -3.93
CA PHE A 41 2.33 16.06 -2.70
C PHE A 41 2.33 14.53 -2.79
N PHE A 42 2.04 13.95 -3.96
CA PHE A 42 2.00 12.50 -4.12
C PHE A 42 3.36 11.89 -3.74
N GLN A 43 3.35 11.00 -2.74
CA GLN A 43 4.52 10.22 -2.35
C GLN A 43 4.35 8.77 -2.74
N THR A 44 5.18 8.33 -3.69
CA THR A 44 5.17 6.95 -4.19
C THR A 44 5.51 5.96 -3.08
N GLY A 45 6.48 6.27 -2.21
CA GLY A 45 6.88 5.38 -1.11
C GLY A 45 5.78 5.15 -0.07
N VAL A 46 5.09 6.21 0.34
CA VAL A 46 3.96 6.12 1.29
C VAL A 46 2.79 5.36 0.65
N THR A 47 2.50 5.61 -0.62
CA THR A 47 1.45 4.91 -1.37
C THR A 47 1.75 3.41 -1.49
N ALA A 48 3.01 3.06 -1.76
CA ALA A 48 3.47 1.68 -1.79
C ALA A 48 3.27 0.98 -0.44
N GLN A 49 3.65 1.63 0.67
CA GLN A 49 3.44 1.09 2.03
C GLN A 49 1.95 0.87 2.33
N ILE A 50 1.08 1.83 1.97
CA ILE A 50 -0.37 1.69 2.14
C ILE A 50 -0.89 0.46 1.38
N LEU A 51 -0.50 0.30 0.12
CA LEU A 51 -0.93 -0.85 -0.70
C LEU A 51 -0.45 -2.17 -0.13
N LEU A 52 0.82 -2.26 0.27
CA LEU A 52 1.39 -3.46 0.89
C LEU A 52 0.68 -3.80 2.20
N LYS A 53 0.42 -2.80 3.05
CA LYS A 53 -0.37 -3.00 4.28
C LYS A 53 -1.80 -3.45 3.98
N ALA A 54 -2.44 -2.92 2.94
CA ALA A 54 -3.76 -3.39 2.53
C ALA A 54 -3.74 -4.86 2.07
N LEU A 55 -2.66 -5.33 1.41
CA LEU A 55 -2.49 -6.74 1.05
C LEU A 55 -2.39 -7.66 2.27
N THR A 56 -1.80 -7.19 3.37
CA THR A 56 -1.71 -7.97 4.61
C THR A 56 -3.06 -8.17 5.32
N ASN A 57 -4.11 -7.47 4.90
CA ASN A 57 -5.44 -7.50 5.51
C ASN A 57 -6.50 -8.18 4.61
N LEU A 58 -6.08 -8.97 3.61
CA LEU A 58 -7.00 -9.82 2.84
C LEU A 58 -7.71 -10.82 3.77
N PRO A 59 -8.98 -11.20 3.50
CA PRO A 59 -9.74 -11.05 2.25
C PRO A 59 -10.56 -9.74 2.14
N HIS A 60 -10.31 -8.73 2.96
CA HIS A 60 -11.06 -7.47 2.88
C HIS A 60 -10.81 -6.73 1.56
N THR A 61 -11.83 -6.01 1.07
CA THR A 61 -11.82 -5.24 -0.19
C THR A 61 -10.94 -3.98 -0.14
N ASP A 62 -10.15 -3.83 0.92
CA ASP A 62 -9.33 -2.66 1.21
C ASP A 62 -8.32 -2.39 0.10
N PHE A 63 -7.72 -3.45 -0.45
CA PHE A 63 -6.77 -3.33 -1.54
C PHE A 63 -7.40 -2.74 -2.80
N THR A 64 -8.58 -3.23 -3.18
CA THR A 64 -9.35 -2.71 -4.31
C THR A 64 -9.73 -1.25 -4.09
N LEU A 65 -10.16 -0.89 -2.88
CA LEU A 65 -10.46 0.50 -2.53
C LEU A 65 -9.24 1.40 -2.67
N CYS A 66 -8.08 0.99 -2.12
CA CYS A 66 -6.84 1.75 -2.24
C CYS A 66 -6.42 1.91 -3.71
N LYS A 67 -6.52 0.85 -4.51
CA LYS A 67 -6.26 0.90 -5.96
C LYS A 67 -7.15 1.94 -6.67
N CYS A 68 -8.45 1.96 -6.37
CA CYS A 68 -9.38 2.94 -6.95
C CYS A 68 -9.09 4.39 -6.53
N MET A 69 -8.37 4.58 -5.43
CA MET A 69 -7.96 5.91 -4.94
C MET A 69 -6.66 6.42 -5.56
N ILE A 70 -6.00 5.65 -6.43
CA ILE A 70 -4.75 6.04 -7.09
C ILE A 70 -5.04 6.28 -8.58
N ASP A 71 -4.59 7.41 -9.12
CA ASP A 71 -4.77 7.70 -10.54
C ASP A 71 -4.01 6.70 -11.41
N GLN A 72 -4.56 6.40 -12.60
CA GLN A 72 -3.99 5.40 -13.50
C GLN A 72 -2.53 5.68 -13.89
N ALA A 73 -2.15 6.95 -14.04
CA ALA A 73 -0.75 7.33 -14.30
C ALA A 73 0.19 6.82 -13.20
N HIS A 74 -0.17 7.04 -11.93
CA HIS A 74 0.61 6.58 -10.79
C HIS A 74 0.55 5.05 -10.59
N GLN A 75 -0.53 4.39 -11.04
CA GLN A 75 -0.62 2.93 -11.00
C GLN A 75 0.39 2.25 -11.94
N GLU A 76 0.80 2.91 -13.02
CA GLU A 76 1.79 2.38 -13.96
C GLU A 76 3.24 2.61 -13.51
N GLU A 77 3.46 3.45 -12.50
CA GLU A 77 4.77 3.78 -11.95
C GLU A 77 5.35 2.67 -11.07
N ARG A 78 6.68 2.57 -11.06
CA ARG A 78 7.38 1.70 -10.10
C ARG A 78 7.55 2.43 -8.77
N PRO A 79 7.36 1.76 -7.61
CA PRO A 79 7.04 0.34 -7.44
C PRO A 79 5.55 -0.01 -7.37
N ILE A 80 4.65 0.96 -7.54
CA ILE A 80 3.20 0.78 -7.39
C ILE A 80 2.68 -0.34 -8.30
N ARG A 81 3.08 -0.34 -9.57
CA ARG A 81 2.69 -1.36 -10.54
C ARG A 81 3.03 -2.78 -10.08
N GLN A 82 4.22 -2.98 -9.50
CA GLN A 82 4.62 -4.29 -8.99
C GLN A 82 3.76 -4.73 -7.82
N ILE A 83 3.42 -3.81 -6.91
CA ILE A 83 2.55 -4.10 -5.77
C ILE A 83 1.13 -4.43 -6.25
N LEU A 84 0.62 -3.72 -7.26
CA LEU A 84 -0.67 -4.04 -7.89
C LEU A 84 -0.68 -5.43 -8.50
N TYR A 85 0.41 -5.84 -9.16
CA TYR A 85 0.56 -7.18 -9.69
C TYR A 85 0.62 -8.25 -8.59
N LEU A 86 1.37 -8.01 -7.51
CA LEU A 86 1.38 -8.90 -6.34
C LEU A 86 -0.02 -9.08 -5.74
N GLY A 87 -0.79 -7.99 -5.66
CA GLY A 87 -2.18 -8.05 -5.20
C GLY A 87 -3.09 -8.86 -6.10
N GLU A 88 -2.98 -8.70 -7.42
CA GLU A 88 -3.74 -9.50 -8.39
C GLU A 88 -3.44 -11.00 -8.26
N LEU A 89 -2.18 -11.37 -8.03
CA LEU A 89 -1.80 -12.76 -7.80
C LEU A 89 -2.45 -13.32 -6.52
N LEU A 90 -2.55 -12.53 -5.45
CA LEU A 90 -3.25 -12.94 -4.24
C LEU A 90 -4.77 -13.04 -4.45
N GLU A 91 -5.39 -12.06 -5.11
CA GLU A 91 -6.83 -12.05 -5.43
C GLU A 91 -7.23 -13.25 -6.32
N THR A 92 -6.34 -13.68 -7.21
CA THR A 92 -6.54 -14.84 -8.10
C THR A 92 -5.99 -16.16 -7.54
N CYS A 93 -5.55 -16.18 -6.27
CA CYS A 93 -5.02 -17.36 -5.57
C CYS A 93 -3.75 -17.98 -6.20
N HIS A 94 -2.97 -17.21 -6.97
CA HIS A 94 -1.68 -17.63 -7.55
C HIS A 94 -0.52 -17.47 -6.56
N PHE A 95 -0.59 -18.17 -5.42
CA PHE A 95 0.37 -18.02 -4.32
C PHE A 95 1.82 -18.32 -4.72
N GLN A 96 2.05 -19.35 -5.55
CA GLN A 96 3.40 -19.70 -5.99
C GLN A 96 4.06 -18.56 -6.77
N SER A 97 3.33 -18.00 -7.74
CA SER A 97 3.79 -16.85 -8.52
C SER A 97 3.95 -15.62 -7.65
N PHE A 98 3.07 -15.43 -6.66
CA PHE A 98 3.18 -14.32 -5.70
C PHE A 98 4.50 -14.37 -4.93
N TRP A 99 4.85 -15.52 -4.33
CA TRP A 99 6.10 -15.65 -3.57
C TRP A 99 7.34 -15.49 -4.44
N GLN A 100 7.31 -15.97 -5.69
CA GLN A 100 8.40 -15.76 -6.65
C GLN A 100 8.56 -14.27 -7.01
N ALA A 101 7.47 -13.59 -7.36
CA ALA A 101 7.50 -12.16 -7.67
C ALA A 101 7.89 -11.32 -6.43
N LEU A 102 7.50 -11.75 -5.23
CA LEU A 102 7.89 -11.09 -3.98
C LEU A 102 9.39 -11.19 -3.71
N ASP A 103 9.98 -12.37 -3.96
CA ASP A 103 11.42 -12.62 -3.82
C ASP A 103 12.24 -11.68 -4.74
N GLU A 104 11.77 -11.49 -5.98
CA GLU A 104 12.36 -10.54 -6.93
C GLU A 104 12.20 -9.07 -6.52
N ASN A 105 11.29 -8.76 -5.60
CA ASN A 105 10.94 -7.40 -5.18
C ASN A 105 11.06 -7.22 -3.65
N MET A 106 12.00 -7.93 -3.00
CA MET A 106 12.18 -7.86 -1.53
C MET A 106 12.44 -6.45 -1.01
N GLU A 107 13.05 -5.57 -1.82
CA GLU A 107 13.26 -4.16 -1.46
C GLU A 107 11.96 -3.41 -1.13
N LEU A 108 10.81 -3.86 -1.67
CA LEU A 108 9.51 -3.24 -1.40
C LEU A 108 9.02 -3.49 0.03
N LEU A 109 9.47 -4.58 0.65
CA LEU A 109 9.09 -4.94 2.01
C LEU A 109 9.95 -4.27 3.07
N GLU A 110 10.97 -3.51 2.67
CA GLU A 110 11.86 -2.83 3.61
C GLU A 110 11.06 -1.88 4.51
N GLY A 111 11.12 -2.12 5.83
CA GLY A 111 10.42 -1.33 6.83
C GLY A 111 8.98 -1.77 7.13
N ILE A 112 8.46 -2.83 6.49
CA ILE A 112 7.15 -3.41 6.84
C ILE A 112 7.37 -4.67 7.69
N THR A 113 6.99 -4.59 8.96
CA THR A 113 7.15 -5.70 9.91
C THR A 113 6.00 -6.69 9.78
N GLY A 114 6.32 -7.98 9.64
CA GLY A 114 5.33 -9.06 9.67
C GLY A 114 4.48 -9.20 8.40
N PHE A 115 4.96 -8.71 7.24
CA PHE A 115 4.24 -8.82 5.97
C PHE A 115 3.98 -10.28 5.58
N GLU A 116 5.03 -11.10 5.51
CA GLU A 116 4.91 -12.50 5.07
C GLU A 116 4.02 -13.33 6.00
N ASP A 117 4.16 -13.16 7.32
CA ASP A 117 3.31 -13.82 8.31
C ASP A 117 1.85 -13.44 8.17
N SER A 118 1.56 -12.18 7.85
CA SER A 118 0.18 -11.71 7.67
C SER A 118 -0.43 -12.25 6.37
N VAL A 119 0.34 -12.37 5.29
CA VAL A 119 -0.13 -12.95 4.03
C VAL A 119 -0.30 -14.47 4.12
N ARG A 120 0.43 -15.16 5.00
CA ARG A 120 0.34 -16.62 5.20
C ARG A 120 -0.80 -17.05 6.13
N LYS A 121 -1.45 -16.13 6.84
CA LYS A 121 -2.59 -16.42 7.72
C LYS A 121 -3.86 -16.70 6.93
#